data_AF-A0A0H3P079-F1
#
_entry.id   AF-A0A0H3P079-F1
#
_cell.length_a   1.000
_cell.length_b   1.000
_cell.length_c   1.000
_cell.angle_alpha   90.00
_cell.angle_beta   90.00
_cell.angle_gamma   90.00
#
_symmetry.space_group_name_H-M   'P 1'
#
loop_
_entity.id
_entity.type
_entity.pdbx_description
1 polymer ?
#
loop_
_entity_poly.entity_id
_entity_poly.type
_entity_poly.pdbx_seq_one_letter_code
_entity_poly.pdbx_strand_id
1 'polypeptide(L)' 'MDNTDCTASYSCVFDNRVEAEVMLKTLTEKARAVESEPCLIEHKLEETDGGVRLTVDFTFACQAETMIFQLGLR' A
#
# COMPACT_ATOMS: atom_id res chain seq x y z
N MET A 1 18.13 -3.80 17.60
CA MET A 1 17.71 -2.93 16.47
C MET A 1 16.47 -3.59 15.92
N ASP A 2 15.38 -3.43 16.66
CA ASP A 2 14.17 -4.23 16.55
C ASP A 2 13.10 -3.27 16.06
N ASN A 3 13.04 -3.08 14.75
CA ASN A 3 11.85 -2.54 14.12
C ASN A 3 11.43 -3.62 13.14
N THR A 4 10.68 -4.58 13.67
CA THR A 4 9.93 -5.62 12.94
C THR A 4 8.78 -4.99 12.14
N ASP A 5 9.01 -3.83 11.54
CA ASP A 5 8.06 -3.20 10.64
C ASP A 5 8.25 -3.85 9.28
N CYS A 6 7.60 -5.01 9.11
CA CYS A 6 7.34 -5.60 7.79
C CYS A 6 6.22 -4.84 7.06
N THR A 7 5.93 -3.60 7.48
CA THR A 7 4.83 -2.78 6.99
C THR A 7 5.34 -1.69 6.04
N ALA A 8 4.76 -1.62 4.85
CA ALA A 8 4.96 -0.54 3.90
C ALA A 8 3.70 0.32 3.80
N SER A 9 3.83 1.60 4.12
CA SER A 9 2.73 2.56 4.03
C SER A 9 2.81 3.36 2.72
N TYR A 10 1.68 3.53 2.06
CA TYR A 10 1.50 4.41 0.91
C TYR A 10 0.38 5.41 1.18
N SER A 11 0.58 6.67 0.80
CA SER A 11 -0.43 7.72 0.93
C SER A 11 -0.36 8.69 -0.23
N CYS A 12 -1.49 8.90 -0.91
CA CYS A 12 -1.60 9.81 -2.03
C CYS A 12 -3.00 10.44 -2.10
N VAL A 13 -3.09 11.66 -2.62
CA VAL A 13 -4.36 12.36 -2.86
C VAL A 13 -4.67 12.29 -4.35
N PHE A 14 -5.89 11.90 -4.68
CA PHE A 14 -6.41 11.74 -6.03
C PHE A 14 -7.57 12.72 -6.25
N ASP A 15 -7.83 13.13 -7.49
CA ASP A 15 -8.95 14.01 -7.82
C ASP A 15 -10.31 13.38 -7.51
N ASN A 16 -10.43 12.06 -7.65
CA ASN A 16 -11.66 11.33 -7.40
C ASN A 16 -11.41 9.94 -6.81
N ARG A 17 -12.48 9.36 -6.25
CA ARG A 17 -12.44 8.03 -5.64
C ARG A 17 -12.08 6.93 -6.63
N VAL A 18 -12.47 7.05 -7.90
CA VAL A 18 -12.22 6.01 -8.90
C VAL A 18 -10.72 5.85 -9.14
N GLU A 19 -9.98 6.95 -9.26
CA GLU A 19 -8.52 6.91 -9.41
C GLU A 19 -7.84 6.32 -8.17
N ALA A 20 -8.32 6.68 -6.98
CA ALA A 20 -7.84 6.10 -5.73
C ALA A 20 -8.08 4.58 -5.67
N GLU A 21 -9.24 4.10 -6.09
CA GLU A 21 -9.58 2.66 -6.13
C GLU A 21 -8.76 1.91 -7.19
N VAL A 22 -8.51 2.52 -8.35
CA VAL A 22 -7.63 1.96 -9.39
C VAL A 22 -6.21 1.81 -8.83
N MET A 23 -5.67 2.85 -8.17
CA MET A 23 -4.35 2.77 -7.57
C MET A 23 -4.28 1.76 -6.44
N LEU A 24 -5.27 1.70 -5.57
CA LEU A 24 -5.36 0.67 -4.53
C LEU A 24 -5.30 -0.75 -5.15
N LYS A 25 -6.03 -0.98 -6.24
CA LYS A 25 -6.00 -2.26 -6.95
C LYS A 25 -4.61 -2.57 -7.50
N THR A 26 -3.97 -1.60 -8.18
CA THR A 26 -2.61 -1.77 -8.70
C THR A 26 -1.59 -2.07 -7.60
N LEU A 27 -1.67 -1.37 -6.46
CA LEU A 27 -0.81 -1.61 -5.31
C LEU A 27 -1.07 -2.99 -4.69
N THR A 28 -2.34 -3.40 -4.61
CA THR A 28 -2.72 -4.74 -4.15
C THR A 28 -2.15 -5.83 -5.06
N GLU A 29 -2.27 -5.67 -6.38
CA GLU A 29 -1.70 -6.63 -7.34
C GLU A 29 -0.17 -6.72 -7.25
N LYS A 30 0.51 -5.59 -7.07
CA LYS A 30 1.96 -5.54 -6.80
C LYS A 30 2.32 -6.27 -5.51
N ALA A 31 1.56 -6.07 -4.42
CA ALA A 31 1.80 -6.75 -3.15
C ALA A 31 1.62 -8.26 -3.31
N ARG A 32 0.53 -8.69 -3.97
CA ARG A 32 0.26 -10.11 -4.29
C ARG A 32 1.34 -10.76 -5.16
N ALA A 33 2.03 -10.01 -6.01
CA ALA A 33 3.12 -10.52 -6.82
C ALA A 33 4.43 -10.72 -6.04
N VAL A 34 4.59 -10.03 -4.91
CA VAL A 34 5.78 -10.08 -4.06
C VAL A 34 5.58 -11.01 -2.87
N GLU A 35 4.35 -11.10 -2.37
CA GLU A 35 4.02 -11.87 -1.18
C GLU A 35 4.29 -13.38 -1.38
N SER A 36 4.95 -13.99 -0.40
CA SER A 36 5.10 -15.44 -0.27
C SER A 36 4.02 -16.01 0.67
N GLU A 37 3.60 -15.22 1.65
CA GLU A 37 2.48 -15.48 2.55
C GLU A 37 1.44 -14.36 2.40
N PRO A 38 0.16 -14.58 2.73
CA PRO A 38 -0.87 -13.55 2.55
C PRO A 38 -0.52 -12.26 3.30
N CYS A 39 -0.22 -11.20 2.55
CA CYS A 39 0.00 -9.86 3.06
C CYS A 39 -1.31 -9.30 3.64
N LEU A 40 -1.22 -8.71 4.83
CA LEU A 40 -2.32 -7.94 5.40
C LEU A 40 -2.33 -6.57 4.72
N ILE A 41 -3.47 -6.19 4.16
CA ILE A 41 -3.64 -4.94 3.41
C ILE A 41 -4.78 -4.16 4.06
N GLU A 42 -4.44 -3.05 4.71
CA GLU A 42 -5.40 -2.17 5.36
C GLU A 42 -5.41 -0.84 4.61
N HIS A 43 -6.57 -0.42 4.11
CA HIS A 43 -6.67 0.83 3.36
C HIS A 43 -7.81 1.70 3.89
N LYS A 44 -7.65 3.00 3.68
CA LYS A 44 -8.61 4.04 4.04
C LYS A 44 -8.71 5.06 2.92
N LEU A 45 -9.93 5.37 2.53
CA LEU A 45 -10.26 6.42 1.58
C LEU A 45 -10.97 7.54 2.35
N GLU A 46 -10.41 8.74 2.31
CA GLU A 46 -10.95 9.91 3.01
C GLU A 46 -11.16 11.05 2.03
N GLU A 47 -12.34 11.67 2.07
CA GLU A 47 -12.61 12.88 1.32
C GLU A 47 -11.88 14.05 1.98
N THR A 48 -11.12 14.80 1.20
CA THR A 48 -10.31 15.96 1.63
C THR A 48 -10.66 17.16 0.76
N ASP A 49 -10.28 18.35 1.19
CA ASP A 49 -10.51 19.60 0.45
C ASP A 49 -9.94 19.58 -0.99
N GLY A 50 -8.91 18.76 -1.24
CA GLY A 50 -8.25 18.60 -2.54
C GLY A 50 -8.57 17.30 -3.29
N GLY A 51 -9.67 16.60 -2.95
CA GLY A 51 -10.04 15.32 -3.57
C GLY A 51 -10.05 14.17 -2.55
N VAL A 52 -9.74 12.95 -2.98
CA VAL A 52 -9.79 11.75 -2.13
C VAL A 52 -8.38 11.30 -1.76
N ARG A 53 -8.09 11.24 -0.45
CA ARG A 53 -6.86 10.66 0.08
C ARG A 53 -7.01 9.16 0.22
N LEU A 54 -6.14 8.41 -0.45
CA LEU A 54 -5.90 7.00 -0.17
C LEU A 54 -4.72 6.89 0.78
N THR A 55 -4.94 6.20 1.89
CA THR A 55 -3.89 5.69 2.76
C THR A 55 -3.99 4.17 2.79
N VAL A 56 -2.88 3.47 2.63
CA VAL A 56 -2.85 2.00 2.66
C VAL A 56 -1.56 1.50 3.28
N ASP A 57 -1.70 0.49 4.12
CA ASP A 57 -0.62 -0.20 4.82
C ASP A 57 -0.56 -1.66 4.38
N PHE A 58 0.63 -2.10 3.96
CA PHE A 58 0.91 -3.46 3.51
C PHE A 58 1.84 -4.13 4.51
N THR A 59 1.32 -5.04 5.33
CA THR A 59 2.11 -5.81 6.29
C THR A 59 2.42 -7.19 5.74
N PHE A 60 3.69 -7.38 5.36
CA PHE A 60 4.22 -8.64 4.82
C PHE A 60 4.71 -9.55 5.93
N ALA A 61 4.95 -10.83 5.60
CA ALA A 61 5.47 -11.81 6.55
C ALA A 61 6.97 -11.60 6.83
N CYS A 62 7.72 -11.10 5.85
CA CYS A 62 9.16 -10.84 5.95
C CYS A 62 9.55 -9.46 5.41
N GLN A 63 10.61 -8.91 6.01
CA GLN A 63 11.17 -7.62 5.62
C GLN A 63 11.65 -7.58 4.16
N ALA A 64 12.13 -8.69 3.61
CA ALA A 64 12.56 -8.77 2.22
C ALA A 64 11.41 -8.45 1.24
N GLU A 65 10.21 -8.96 1.52
CA GLU A 65 9.02 -8.69 0.70
C GLU A 65 8.63 -7.21 0.79
N THR A 66 8.64 -6.64 1.99
CA THR A 66 8.44 -5.19 2.21
C THR A 66 9.43 -4.36 1.39
N MET A 67 10.71 -4.73 1.39
CA MET A 67 11.75 -4.04 0.62
C MET A 67 11.54 -4.16 -0.90
N ILE A 68 11.24 -5.36 -1.41
CA ILE A 68 10.95 -5.58 -2.83
C ILE A 68 9.73 -4.77 -3.26
N PHE A 69 8.67 -4.78 -2.46
CA PHE A 69 7.46 -4.00 -2.72
C PHE A 69 7.77 -2.50 -2.75
N GLN A 70 8.49 -1.98 -1.76
CA GLN A 70 8.89 -0.56 -1.71
C GLN A 70 9.77 -0.14 -2.89
N LEU A 71 10.63 -1.02 -3.41
CA LEU A 71 11.40 -0.75 -4.63
C LEU A 71 10.48 -0.59 -5.85
N GLY A 72 9.35 -1.30 -5.91
CA GLY A 72 8.35 -1.20 -6.96
C GLY A 72 7.34 -0.05 -6.80
N LEU A 73 7.40 0.70 -5.68
CA LEU A 73 6.62 1.91 -5.43
C LEU A 73 7.34 3.20 -5.89
N ARG A 74 8.65 3.14 -6.09
CA ARG A 74 9.46 4.24 -6.66
C ARG A 74 9.27 4.33 -8.16
#